data_AF-A0A9E5ICN6-F1
#
_entry.id   AF-A0A9E5ICN6-F1
#
_cell.length_a   1.000
_cell.length_b   1.000
_cell.length_c   1.000
_cell.angle_alpha   90.00
_cell.angle_beta   90.00
_cell.angle_gamma   90.00
#
_symmetry.space_group_name_H-M   'P 1'
#
loop_
_entity.id
_entity.type
_entity.pdbx_description
1 polymer ?
#
loop_
_entity_poly.entity_id
_entity_poly.type
_entity_poly.pdbx_seq_one_letter_code
_entity_poly.pdbx_strand_id
1 'polypeptide(L)'
;TSALVAEKLAAWGIEVHRNIAGTGVVGVLRNGNSSRSIALRADMDCLPMTEETGLPHASKTPGKMHACGHDGHTAMLLGAARYLAATRRFDDRKRSIDHCIGIRN
;
A
#
# COMPACT_ATOMS: atom_id res chain seq x y z
N THR A 1 9.73 -3.92 -5.19
CA THR A 1 8.54 -3.15 -4.79
C THR A 1 8.11 -3.40 -3.35
N SER A 2 7.82 -4.65 -2.95
CA SER A 2 7.32 -4.98 -1.60
C SER A 2 8.20 -4.51 -0.43
N ALA A 3 9.53 -4.47 -0.58
CA ALA A 3 10.43 -3.93 0.44
C ALA A 3 10.20 -2.44 0.72
N LEU A 4 10.15 -1.62 -0.32
CA LEU A 4 9.87 -0.19 -0.21
C LEU A 4 8.52 0.07 0.48
N VAL A 5 7.49 -0.69 0.10
CA VAL A 5 6.15 -0.58 0.72
C VAL A 5 6.21 -0.88 2.21
N ALA A 6 6.83 -2.00 2.59
CA ALA A 6 6.95 -2.39 4.00
C ALA A 6 7.75 -1.38 4.83
N GLU A 7 8.85 -0.85 4.29
CA GLU A 7 9.68 0.17 4.95
C GLU A 7 8.90 1.46 5.20
N LYS A 8 8.12 1.93 4.20
CA LYS A 8 7.31 3.14 4.34
C LYS A 8 6.22 2.97 5.40
N LEU A 9 5.49 1.86 5.37
CA LEU A 9 4.46 1.57 6.38
C LEU A 9 5.06 1.51 7.79
N ALA A 10 6.18 0.78 7.96
CA ALA A 10 6.86 0.67 9.25
C ALA A 10 7.35 2.03 9.76
N ALA A 11 7.92 2.87 8.88
CA ALA A 11 8.37 4.22 9.22
C ALA A 11 7.23 5.15 9.68
N TRP A 12 5.98 4.83 9.37
CA TRP A 12 4.80 5.57 9.84
C TRP A 12 4.13 4.96 11.07
N GLY A 13 4.78 3.98 11.71
CA GLY A 13 4.25 3.33 12.92
C GLY A 13 3.04 2.43 12.63
N ILE A 14 2.95 1.89 11.41
CA ILE A 14 1.94 0.91 11.03
C ILE A 14 2.53 -0.49 11.28
N GLU A 15 1.76 -1.39 11.89
CA GLU A 15 2.15 -2.80 12.05
C GLU A 15 2.26 -3.44 10.66
N VAL A 16 3.35 -4.16 10.36
CA VAL A 16 3.59 -4.71 9.02
C VAL A 16 3.78 -6.22 9.05
N HIS A 17 2.99 -6.93 8.27
CA HIS A 17 3.17 -8.34 7.93
C HIS A 17 3.66 -8.47 6.49
N ARG A 18 4.70 -9.26 6.27
CA ARG A 18 5.36 -9.43 4.97
C ARG A 18 5.26 -10.89 4.51
N ASN A 19 5.63 -11.13 3.26
CA ASN A 19 5.70 -12.46 2.64
C ASN A 19 4.34 -13.18 2.58
N ILE A 20 3.24 -12.42 2.55
CA ILE A 20 1.90 -12.98 2.37
C ILE A 20 1.75 -13.39 0.91
N ALA A 21 1.56 -14.68 0.65
CA ALA A 21 1.53 -15.23 -0.71
C ALA A 21 2.75 -14.83 -1.57
N GLY A 22 3.95 -14.85 -0.98
CA GLY A 22 5.21 -14.55 -1.67
C GLY A 22 5.69 -13.13 -1.43
N THR A 23 5.12 -12.14 -2.13
CA THR A 23 5.58 -10.73 -2.05
C THR A 23 4.58 -9.79 -1.39
N GLY A 24 3.40 -10.27 -1.00
CA GLY A 24 2.35 -9.46 -0.39
C GLY A 24 2.74 -8.87 0.96
N VAL A 25 2.23 -7.66 1.20
CA VAL A 25 2.44 -6.87 2.41
C VAL A 25 1.08 -6.45 2.97
N VAL A 26 0.89 -6.62 4.27
CA VAL A 26 -0.30 -6.15 4.98
C VAL A 26 0.13 -5.21 6.10
N GLY A 27 -0.31 -3.96 6.03
CA GLY A 27 -0.23 -2.99 7.11
C GLY A 27 -1.48 -3.02 7.96
N VAL A 28 -1.36 -3.04 9.29
CA VAL A 28 -2.50 -2.97 10.22
C VAL A 28 -2.41 -1.70 11.03
N LEU A 29 -3.49 -0.91 11.00
CA LEU A 29 -3.63 0.32 11.76
C LEU A 29 -4.82 0.22 12.70
N ARG A 30 -4.52 0.14 14.00
CA ARG A 30 -5.53 0.07 15.06
C ARG A 30 -5.79 1.43 15.67
N ASN A 31 -7.03 1.69 16.02
CA ASN A 31 -7.43 2.91 16.71
C ASN A 31 -8.63 2.62 17.61
N GLY A 32 -8.35 2.37 18.89
CA GLY A 32 -9.32 1.88 19.86
C GLY A 32 -9.37 0.35 19.93
N ASN A 33 -10.53 -0.17 20.35
CA ASN A 33 -10.76 -1.59 20.67
C ASN A 33 -11.92 -2.20 19.87
N SER A 34 -12.19 -1.68 18.66
CA SER A 34 -13.25 -2.20 17.80
C SER A 34 -12.97 -3.63 17.35
N SER A 35 -14.01 -4.43 17.20
CA SER A 35 -13.95 -5.70 16.48
C SER A 35 -14.16 -5.56 14.97
N ARG A 36 -14.49 -4.35 14.47
CA ARG A 36 -14.76 -4.11 13.04
C ARG A 36 -13.50 -3.68 12.33
N SER A 37 -13.39 -4.10 11.06
CA SER A 37 -12.30 -3.65 10.21
C SER A 37 -12.72 -3.33 8.78
N ILE A 38 -12.00 -2.39 8.16
CA ILE A 38 -12.10 -2.08 6.72
C ILE A 38 -10.75 -2.41 6.07
N ALA A 39 -10.80 -3.05 4.89
CA ALA A 39 -9.63 -3.33 4.08
C ALA A 39 -9.51 -2.36 2.91
N LEU A 40 -8.34 -1.74 2.75
CA LEU A 40 -7.95 -1.00 1.55
C LEU A 40 -6.92 -1.81 0.76
N ARG A 41 -7.07 -1.87 -0.57
CA ARG A 41 -6.24 -2.73 -1.43
C ARG A 41 -5.59 -1.99 -2.59
N ALA A 42 -4.33 -2.33 -2.86
CA ALA A 42 -3.64 -2.03 -4.12
C ALA A 42 -2.80 -3.23 -4.57
N ASP A 43 -2.57 -3.33 -5.88
CA ASP A 43 -1.69 -4.34 -6.48
C ASP A 43 -0.35 -3.67 -6.89
N MET A 44 0.77 -4.40 -6.82
CA MET A 44 2.17 -3.91 -6.97
C MET A 44 2.91 -4.47 -8.19
N ASP A 45 2.29 -5.34 -8.96
CA ASP A 45 2.89 -6.04 -10.09
C ASP A 45 2.98 -5.14 -11.33
N CYS A 46 3.82 -5.56 -12.28
CA CYS A 46 4.02 -4.89 -13.56
C CYS A 46 3.85 -5.91 -14.71
N LEU A 47 3.65 -5.40 -15.93
CA LEU A 47 3.54 -6.24 -17.12
C LEU A 47 4.92 -6.49 -17.77
N PRO A 48 5.12 -7.66 -18.40
CA PRO A 48 6.35 -7.99 -19.12
C PRO A 48 6.39 -7.32 -20.50
N MET A 49 6.58 -6.00 -20.53
CA MET A 49 6.65 -5.20 -21.76
C MET A 49 7.65 -4.06 -21.64
N THR A 50 8.22 -3.65 -22.76
CA THR A 50 9.10 -2.48 -22.84
C THR A 50 8.26 -1.19 -22.79
N GLU A 51 8.71 -0.22 -22.01
CA GLU A 51 8.06 1.09 -21.94
C GLU A 51 8.52 1.97 -23.10
N GLU A 52 7.56 2.53 -23.84
CA GLU A 52 7.79 3.39 -25.02
C GLU A 52 7.27 4.82 -24.81
N THR A 53 6.99 5.20 -23.57
CA THR A 53 6.40 6.51 -23.22
C THR A 53 7.36 7.68 -23.42
N GLY A 54 8.68 7.43 -23.34
CA GLY A 54 9.72 8.46 -23.37
C GLY A 54 9.72 9.40 -22.16
N LEU A 55 9.00 9.05 -21.08
CA LEU A 55 8.88 9.89 -19.91
C LEU A 55 10.19 9.93 -19.09
N PRO A 56 10.50 11.03 -18.38
CA PRO A 56 11.72 11.12 -17.55
C PRO A 56 11.78 10.08 -16.41
N HIS A 57 10.64 9.51 -16.03
CA HIS A 57 10.48 8.49 -15.00
C HIS A 57 10.14 7.11 -15.59
N ALA A 58 10.33 6.92 -16.89
CA ALA A 58 10.14 5.63 -17.54
C ALA A 58 10.95 4.52 -16.84
N SER A 59 10.47 3.29 -16.99
CA SER A 59 11.05 2.10 -16.40
C SER A 59 12.53 1.99 -16.73
N LYS A 60 13.33 1.84 -15.68
CA LYS A 60 14.77 1.54 -15.78
C LYS A 60 15.05 0.05 -15.94
N THR A 61 14.01 -0.80 -15.89
CA THR A 61 14.14 -2.25 -16.04
C THR A 61 13.63 -2.66 -17.41
N PRO A 62 14.50 -3.08 -18.35
CA PRO A 62 14.08 -3.51 -19.68
C PRO A 62 13.00 -4.60 -19.64
N GLY A 63 12.00 -4.49 -20.52
CA GLY A 63 10.91 -5.46 -20.62
C GLY A 63 9.95 -5.49 -19.43
N LYS A 64 9.95 -4.46 -18.57
CA LYS A 64 8.97 -4.30 -17.48
C LYS A 64 8.40 -2.90 -17.45
N MET A 65 7.07 -2.77 -17.38
CA MET A 65 6.37 -1.49 -17.28
C MET A 65 5.13 -1.62 -16.39
N HIS A 66 4.86 -0.61 -15.55
CA HIS A 66 3.58 -0.49 -14.84
C HIS A 66 2.48 0.09 -15.75
N ALA A 67 2.17 -0.61 -16.84
CA ALA A 67 1.23 -0.13 -17.85
C ALA A 67 -0.24 -0.13 -17.40
N CYS A 68 -0.55 -0.73 -16.24
CA CYS A 68 -1.89 -0.73 -15.63
C CYS A 68 -2.03 0.22 -14.43
N GLY A 69 -1.01 1.04 -14.16
CA GLY A 69 -1.06 2.05 -13.07
C GLY A 69 -0.96 1.47 -11.65
N HIS A 70 -0.45 0.25 -11.48
CA HIS A 70 -0.28 -0.40 -10.18
C HIS A 70 0.73 0.34 -9.28
N ASP A 71 1.71 1.01 -9.88
CA ASP A 71 2.56 1.99 -9.22
C ASP A 71 1.76 3.17 -8.65
N GLY A 72 0.83 3.72 -9.43
CA GLY A 72 -0.11 4.77 -9.01
C GLY A 72 -1.04 4.32 -7.88
N HIS A 73 -1.66 3.15 -8.00
CA HIS A 73 -2.52 2.57 -6.94
C HIS A 73 -1.73 2.38 -5.64
N THR A 74 -0.51 1.83 -5.73
CA THR A 74 0.37 1.64 -4.58
C THR A 74 0.74 2.97 -3.94
N ALA A 75 1.08 4.00 -4.74
CA ALA A 75 1.40 5.33 -4.24
C ALA A 75 0.21 6.00 -3.54
N MET A 76 -1.00 5.93 -4.12
CA MET A 76 -2.22 6.47 -3.51
C MET A 76 -2.55 5.78 -2.19
N LEU A 77 -2.45 4.45 -2.13
CA LEU A 77 -2.73 3.71 -0.91
C LEU A 77 -1.70 3.99 0.19
N LEU A 78 -0.41 4.14 -0.15
CA LEU A 78 0.61 4.60 0.79
C LEU A 78 0.32 6.02 1.30
N GLY A 79 -0.17 6.92 0.45
CA GLY A 79 -0.61 8.26 0.85
C GLY A 79 -1.74 8.22 1.88
N ALA A 80 -2.77 7.41 1.62
CA ALA A 80 -3.87 7.18 2.56
C ALA A 80 -3.38 6.56 3.88
N ALA A 81 -2.51 5.55 3.81
CA ALA A 81 -1.92 4.89 4.97
C ALA A 81 -1.18 5.89 5.88
N ARG A 82 -0.32 6.73 5.29
CA ARG A 82 0.42 7.78 5.99
C ARG A 82 -0.53 8.78 6.65
N TYR A 83 -1.56 9.23 5.93
CA TYR A 83 -2.52 10.19 6.45
C TYR A 83 -3.34 9.62 7.62
N LEU A 84 -3.83 8.38 7.49
CA LEU A 84 -4.57 7.70 8.56
C LEU A 84 -3.67 7.47 9.78
N ALA A 85 -2.42 7.04 9.58
CA ALA A 85 -1.46 6.82 10.66
C ALA A 85 -1.15 8.12 11.43
N ALA A 86 -1.01 9.24 10.73
CA ALA A 86 -0.71 10.54 11.33
C ALA A 86 -1.91 11.17 12.04
N THR A 87 -3.11 11.06 11.47
CA THR A 87 -4.29 11.79 11.98
C THR A 87 -5.14 10.98 12.94
N ARG A 88 -5.17 9.64 12.79
CA ARG A 88 -6.06 8.73 13.53
C ARG A 88 -7.54 9.17 13.47
N ARG A 89 -7.93 9.92 12.43
CA ARG A 89 -9.30 10.45 12.24
C ARG A 89 -10.20 9.42 11.58
N PHE A 90 -10.33 8.27 12.23
CA PHE A 90 -11.25 7.19 11.85
C PHE A 90 -11.84 6.51 13.10
N ASP A 91 -11.86 7.26 14.20
CA ASP A 91 -12.58 6.97 15.44
C ASP A 91 -13.55 8.12 15.68
N ASP A 92 -14.75 8.05 15.10
CA ASP A 92 -15.87 8.83 15.59
C ASP A 92 -16.32 8.17 16.91
N ARG A 93 -16.62 8.98 17.94
CA ARG A 93 -16.92 8.54 19.33
C ARG A 93 -18.10 7.55 19.49
N LYS A 94 -18.63 7.01 18.41
CA LYS A 94 -19.65 5.95 18.35
C LYS A 94 -19.27 4.77 17.44
N ARG A 95 -18.18 4.84 16.64
CA ARG A 95 -17.75 3.75 15.77
C ARG A 95 -16.24 3.72 15.51
N SER A 96 -15.45 3.21 16.47
CA SER A 96 -14.09 2.75 16.18
C SER A 96 -14.11 1.69 15.07
N ILE A 97 -13.21 1.79 14.08
CA ILE A 97 -12.99 0.80 13.02
C ILE A 97 -11.48 0.64 12.84
N ASP A 98 -10.97 -0.58 12.95
CA ASP A 98 -9.58 -0.89 12.62
C ASP A 98 -9.39 -0.91 11.10
N HIS A 99 -8.27 -0.38 10.60
CA HIS A 99 -7.99 -0.39 9.16
C HIS A 99 -6.90 -1.42 8.85
N CYS A 100 -7.20 -2.30 7.90
CA CYS A 100 -6.25 -3.22 7.29
C CYS A 100 -5.88 -2.69 5.91
N ILE A 101 -4.60 -2.48 5.66
CA ILE A 101 -4.07 -1.96 4.40
C ILE A 101 -3.33 -3.11 3.72
N GLY A 102 -3.97 -3.76 2.77
CA GLY A 102 -3.41 -4.90 2.05
C GLY A 102 -2.82 -4.47 0.71
N ILE A 103 -1.52 -4.61 0.53
CA ILE A 103 -0.85 -4.37 -0.75
C ILE A 103 -0.32 -5.70 -1.28
N ARG A 104 -0.85 -6.18 -2.41
CA ARG A 104 -0.55 -7.51 -2.96
C ARG A 104 0.04 -7.43 -4.35
N ASN A 105 0.38 -8.60 -4.89
CA ASN A 105 0.87 -8.82 -6.23
C ASN A 105 -0.11 -9.73 -6.98
#